data_AF-A0A3L7S3R1-F1
#
_entry.id   AF-A0A3L7S3R1-F1
#
_cell.length_a   1.000
_cell.length_b   1.000
_cell.length_c   1.000
_cell.angle_alpha   90.00
_cell.angle_beta   90.00
_cell.angle_gamma   90.00
#
_symmetry.space_group_name_H-M   'P 1'
#
loop_
_entity.id
_entity.type
_entity.pdbx_description
1 polymer ?
#
loop_
_entity_poly.entity_id
_entity_poly.type
_entity_poly.pdbx_seq_one_letter_code
_entity_poly.pdbx_strand_id
1 'polypeptide(L)'
;MADQSSIQDKQKTLDQLKAQVKSLETDLAASDIPRDWKPRGFYSMYYVTVGFVLGGFAAMVSLLFNVIGSTVAGKYPLEIIRVYLTFPLGEKALPLGSQTGASPFVIDDGLILALGCCLYIGTGMVLGSLFHAVIARFAEDKSMAVKLIWGTALGTVVWFVNYYLILSWLQPSMFGGNWITDGKYLPWWVALATHIVFGWSMALMEPFGAYVPYKRPTD
;
A
#
# COMPACT_ATOMS: atom_id res chain seq x y z
N MET A 1 39.98 -60.21 16.46
CA MET A 1 40.90 -59.07 16.60
C MET A 1 40.43 -58.01 15.62
N ALA A 2 39.73 -56.98 16.10
CA ALA A 2 39.38 -55.85 15.24
C ALA A 2 40.68 -55.17 14.81
N ASP A 3 40.82 -54.96 13.51
CA ASP A 3 42.03 -54.51 12.84
C ASP A 3 42.55 -53.19 13.43
N GLN A 4 43.70 -53.24 14.10
CA GLN A 4 44.35 -52.07 14.70
C GLN A 4 44.70 -51.01 13.64
N SER A 5 44.89 -51.43 12.38
CA SER A 5 45.06 -50.53 11.23
C SER A 5 43.83 -49.64 11.04
N SER A 6 42.63 -50.22 11.17
CA SER A 6 41.36 -49.49 11.00
C SER A 6 41.14 -48.40 12.04
N ILE A 7 41.65 -48.57 13.26
CA ILE A 7 41.55 -47.56 14.33
C ILE A 7 42.51 -46.40 14.08
N GLN A 8 43.75 -46.71 13.68
CA GLN A 8 44.75 -45.68 13.34
C GLN A 8 44.32 -44.86 12.12
N ASP A 9 43.75 -45.50 11.10
CA ASP A 9 43.23 -44.81 9.91
C ASP A 9 42.06 -43.88 10.26
N LYS A 10 41.17 -44.31 11.16
CA LYS A 10 40.06 -43.48 11.66
C LYS A 10 40.56 -42.29 12.48
N GLN A 11 41.60 -42.45 13.30
CA GLN A 11 42.21 -41.35 14.04
C GLN A 11 42.87 -40.34 13.13
N LYS A 12 43.62 -40.80 12.12
CA LYS A 12 44.22 -39.92 11.12
C LYS A 12 43.16 -39.14 10.34
N THR A 13 42.06 -39.80 9.97
CA THR A 13 40.92 -39.17 9.31
C THR A 13 40.23 -38.14 10.22
N LEU A 14 40.07 -38.45 11.51
CA LEU A 14 39.49 -37.54 12.49
C LEU A 14 40.34 -36.27 12.63
N ASP A 15 41.66 -36.40 12.69
CA ASP A 15 42.57 -35.26 12.82
C ASP A 15 42.58 -34.40 11.56
N GLN A 16 42.50 -35.02 10.37
CA GLN A 16 42.32 -34.30 9.11
C GLN A 16 41.00 -33.54 9.07
N LEU A 17 39.90 -34.15 9.49
CA LEU A 17 38.60 -33.49 9.55
C LEU A 17 38.59 -32.34 10.55
N LYS A 18 39.20 -32.50 11.73
CA LYS A 18 39.36 -31.41 12.71
C LYS A 18 40.18 -30.25 12.14
N ALA A 19 41.24 -30.54 11.40
CA ALA A 19 42.04 -29.52 10.74
C ALA A 19 41.24 -28.79 9.64
N GLN A 20 40.45 -29.51 8.85
CA GLN A 20 39.57 -28.92 7.84
C GLN A 20 38.46 -28.07 8.45
N VAL A 21 37.81 -28.54 9.52
CA VAL A 21 36.79 -27.76 10.26
C VAL A 21 37.41 -26.47 10.78
N LYS A 22 38.59 -26.54 11.41
CA LYS A 22 39.28 -25.35 11.91
C LYS A 22 39.65 -24.37 10.80
N SER A 23 40.07 -24.87 9.63
CA SER A 23 40.32 -24.03 8.45
C SER A 23 39.04 -23.33 8.00
N LEU A 24 37.94 -24.08 7.85
CA LEU A 24 36.65 -23.53 7.43
C LEU A 24 36.08 -22.53 8.44
N GLU A 25 36.24 -22.76 9.75
CA GLU A 25 35.87 -21.79 10.79
C GLU A 25 36.70 -20.50 10.70
N THR A 26 38.00 -20.63 10.40
CA THR A 26 38.89 -19.49 10.20
C THR A 26 38.51 -18.72 8.93
N ASP A 27 38.21 -19.43 7.84
CA ASP A 27 37.77 -18.84 6.57
C ASP A 27 36.39 -18.20 6.69
N LEU A 28 35.47 -18.76 7.48
CA LEU A 28 34.17 -18.15 7.78
C LEU A 28 34.28 -16.93 8.70
N ALA A 29 35.26 -16.93 9.62
CA ALA A 29 35.55 -15.77 10.46
C ALA A 29 36.27 -14.65 9.69
N ALA A 30 37.10 -15.01 8.70
CA ALA A 30 37.81 -14.09 7.81
C ALA A 30 36.98 -13.64 6.61
N SER A 31 35.97 -14.43 6.23
CA SER A 31 34.93 -14.02 5.29
C SER A 31 34.13 -12.91 5.97
N ASP A 32 34.51 -11.68 5.63
CA ASP A 32 33.91 -10.43 6.05
C ASP A 32 32.52 -10.27 5.40
N ILE A 33 31.67 -11.29 5.54
CA ILE A 33 30.24 -11.18 5.28
C ILE A 33 29.78 -10.14 6.29
N PRO A 34 29.31 -8.96 5.84
CA PRO A 34 28.88 -7.93 6.76
C PRO A 34 27.87 -8.53 7.73
N ARG A 35 28.27 -8.68 9.00
CA ARG A 35 27.38 -9.22 10.05
C ARG A 35 26.11 -8.36 10.17
N ASP A 36 26.19 -7.11 9.69
CA ASP A 36 25.17 -6.08 9.74
C ASP A 36 24.46 -5.81 8.40
N TRP A 37 24.12 -6.86 7.62
CA TRP A 37 23.13 -6.69 6.54
C TRP A 37 21.73 -6.30 7.08
N LYS A 38 21.50 -6.50 8.39
CA LYS A 38 20.27 -6.13 9.08
C LYS A 38 20.15 -4.60 9.16
N PRO A 39 19.02 -4.01 8.74
CA PRO A 39 18.76 -2.60 8.99
C PRO A 39 18.83 -2.31 10.50
N ARG A 40 19.73 -1.42 10.92
CA ARG A 40 19.88 -1.02 12.34
C ARG A 40 18.75 -0.09 12.85
N GLY A 41 17.73 0.17 12.02
CA GLY A 41 16.63 1.08 12.33
C GLY A 41 15.43 0.86 11.41
N PHE A 42 14.55 1.86 11.33
CA PHE A 42 13.34 1.79 10.53
C PHE A 42 13.65 1.53 9.05
N TYR A 43 13.17 0.41 8.51
CA TYR A 43 13.45 0.00 7.14
C TYR A 43 12.51 0.69 6.14
N SER A 44 12.71 2.00 5.94
CA SER A 44 11.80 2.85 5.15
C SER A 44 11.47 2.29 3.78
N MET A 45 12.45 1.78 3.04
CA MET A 45 12.24 1.24 1.68
C MET A 45 11.27 0.05 1.69
N TYR A 46 11.39 -0.82 2.70
CA TYR A 46 10.50 -1.96 2.88
C TYR A 46 9.07 -1.48 3.16
N TYR A 47 8.87 -0.60 4.15
CA TYR A 47 7.54 -0.10 4.49
C TYR A 47 6.91 0.74 3.35
N VAL A 48 7.70 1.47 2.57
CA VAL A 48 7.20 2.18 1.37
C VAL A 48 6.70 1.19 0.32
N THR A 49 7.46 0.12 0.06
CA THR A 49 7.11 -0.89 -0.95
C THR A 49 5.91 -1.74 -0.52
N VAL A 50 5.90 -2.19 0.72
CA VAL A 50 4.76 -2.92 1.29
C VAL A 50 3.54 -2.02 1.33
N GLY A 51 3.69 -0.77 1.79
CA GLY A 51 2.62 0.22 1.78
C GLY A 51 2.06 0.50 0.39
N PHE A 52 2.88 0.44 -0.66
CA PHE A 52 2.42 0.58 -2.04
C PHE A 52 1.42 -0.52 -2.42
N VAL A 53 1.78 -1.77 -2.12
CA VAL A 53 0.93 -2.94 -2.39
C VAL A 53 -0.33 -2.92 -1.52
N LEU A 54 -0.18 -2.71 -0.21
CA LEU A 54 -1.32 -2.61 0.72
C LEU A 54 -2.25 -1.44 0.38
N GLY A 55 -1.69 -0.33 -0.12
CA GLY A 55 -2.44 0.81 -0.64
C GLY A 55 -3.37 0.47 -1.79
N GLY A 56 -2.94 -0.42 -2.70
CA GLY A 56 -3.80 -0.95 -3.76
C GLY A 56 -5.01 -1.70 -3.20
N PHE A 57 -4.79 -2.55 -2.20
CA PHE A 57 -5.88 -3.26 -1.50
C PHE A 57 -6.81 -2.32 -0.75
N ALA A 58 -6.27 -1.35 0.00
CA ALA A 58 -7.07 -0.35 0.69
C ALA A 58 -7.89 0.51 -0.27
N ALA A 59 -7.35 0.84 -1.45
CA ALA A 59 -8.07 1.55 -2.50
C ALA A 59 -9.23 0.73 -3.06
N MET A 60 -9.02 -0.58 -3.27
CA MET A 60 -10.10 -1.49 -3.69
C MET A 60 -11.21 -1.58 -2.64
N VAL A 61 -10.87 -1.65 -1.35
CA VAL A 61 -11.86 -1.64 -0.25
C VAL A 61 -12.62 -0.31 -0.22
N SER A 62 -11.94 0.82 -0.35
CA SER A 62 -12.56 2.14 -0.42
C SER A 62 -13.46 2.29 -1.64
N LEU A 63 -13.04 1.77 -2.80
CA LEU A 63 -13.87 1.76 -4.02
C LEU A 63 -15.12 0.88 -3.83
N LEU A 64 -14.97 -0.31 -3.25
CA LEU A 64 -16.10 -1.19 -2.96
C LEU A 64 -17.09 -0.54 -1.98
N PHE A 65 -16.60 0.15 -0.95
CA PHE A 65 -17.43 0.93 -0.05
C PHE A 65 -18.26 1.98 -0.79
N ASN A 66 -17.68 2.67 -1.77
CA ASN A 66 -18.42 3.61 -2.62
C ASN A 66 -19.44 2.94 -3.53
N VAL A 67 -19.09 1.81 -4.13
CA VAL A 67 -19.99 1.03 -5.00
C VAL A 67 -21.22 0.57 -4.21
N ILE A 68 -21.01 0.10 -2.98
CA ILE A 68 -22.12 -0.31 -2.10
C ILE A 68 -22.89 0.92 -1.61
N GLY A 69 -22.20 1.97 -1.18
CA GLY A 69 -22.84 3.19 -0.68
C GLY A 69 -23.71 3.89 -1.72
N SER A 70 -23.24 3.97 -2.97
CA SER A 70 -23.99 4.54 -4.09
C SER A 70 -25.21 3.69 -4.46
N THR A 71 -25.07 2.36 -4.53
CA THR A 71 -26.21 1.47 -4.83
C THR A 71 -27.29 1.53 -3.74
N VAL A 72 -26.91 1.56 -2.46
CA VAL A 72 -27.85 1.73 -1.34
C VAL A 72 -28.54 3.10 -1.39
N ALA A 73 -27.84 4.14 -1.83
CA ALA A 73 -28.40 5.48 -2.03
C ALA A 73 -29.23 5.63 -3.33
N GLY A 74 -29.43 4.55 -4.09
CA GLY A 74 -30.16 4.57 -5.36
C GLY A 74 -29.42 5.28 -6.50
N LYS A 75 -28.11 5.48 -6.35
CA LYS A 75 -27.24 6.13 -7.33
C LYS A 75 -26.43 5.11 -8.13
N TYR A 76 -25.77 5.57 -9.20
CA TYR A 76 -24.97 4.68 -10.05
C TYR A 76 -23.72 4.16 -9.32
N PRO A 77 -23.40 2.85 -9.38
CA PRO A 77 -22.32 2.22 -8.63
C PRO A 77 -20.93 2.90 -8.74
N LEU A 78 -20.59 3.44 -9.91
CA LEU A 78 -19.29 4.09 -10.16
C LEU A 78 -19.40 5.62 -10.29
N GLU A 79 -20.40 6.24 -9.66
CA GLU A 79 -20.57 7.70 -9.67
C GLU A 79 -19.32 8.41 -9.17
N ILE A 80 -18.68 7.93 -8.10
CA ILE A 80 -17.44 8.55 -7.60
C ILE A 80 -16.31 8.52 -8.64
N ILE A 81 -16.23 7.47 -9.46
CA ILE A 81 -15.22 7.37 -10.52
C ILE A 81 -15.52 8.36 -11.65
N ARG A 82 -16.80 8.55 -12.00
CA ARG A 82 -17.19 9.59 -12.98
C ARG A 82 -16.82 10.98 -12.47
N VAL A 83 -17.14 11.27 -11.21
CA VAL A 83 -16.78 12.54 -10.57
C VAL A 83 -15.26 12.70 -10.51
N TYR A 84 -14.52 11.66 -10.16
CA TYR A 84 -13.05 11.68 -10.16
C TYR A 84 -12.47 11.94 -11.55
N LEU A 85 -13.03 11.32 -12.59
CA LEU A 85 -12.64 11.52 -13.99
C LEU A 85 -12.96 12.91 -14.55
N THR A 86 -13.74 13.73 -13.84
CA THR A 86 -13.91 15.15 -14.22
C THR A 86 -12.62 15.95 -14.09
N PHE A 87 -11.60 15.44 -13.39
CA PHE A 87 -10.28 16.07 -13.37
C PHE A 87 -9.62 15.99 -14.76
N PRO A 88 -9.33 14.82 -15.36
CA PRO A 88 -8.75 14.78 -16.71
C PRO A 88 -9.73 15.11 -17.85
N LEU A 89 -11.04 14.87 -17.69
CA LEU A 89 -12.01 14.91 -18.79
C LEU A 89 -13.06 16.03 -18.68
N GLY A 90 -13.07 16.80 -17.58
CA GLY A 90 -14.06 17.85 -17.32
C GLY A 90 -15.50 17.33 -17.19
N GLU A 91 -16.47 18.18 -17.52
CA GLU A 91 -17.91 17.87 -17.42
C GLU A 91 -18.32 16.61 -18.22
N LYS A 92 -17.60 16.30 -19.29
CA LYS A 92 -17.88 15.14 -20.16
C LYS A 92 -17.77 13.80 -19.45
N ALA A 93 -17.13 13.73 -18.28
CA ALA A 93 -17.07 12.51 -17.47
C ALA A 93 -18.39 12.20 -16.74
N LEU A 94 -19.22 13.19 -16.44
CA LEU A 94 -20.48 13.01 -15.70
C LEU A 94 -21.49 12.06 -16.38
N PRO A 95 -21.71 12.13 -17.71
CA PRO A 95 -22.65 11.24 -18.39
C PRO A 95 -22.12 9.81 -18.63
N LEU A 96 -20.83 9.52 -18.45
CA LEU A 96 -20.21 8.23 -18.80
C LEU A 96 -20.97 7.04 -18.21
N GLY A 97 -21.54 6.15 -19.01
CA GLY A 97 -22.28 4.98 -18.54
C GLY A 97 -23.66 5.28 -17.92
N SER A 98 -24.14 6.53 -17.99
CA SER A 98 -25.58 6.78 -17.88
C SER A 98 -26.20 6.34 -19.21
N GLN A 99 -27.25 5.51 -19.18
CA GLN A 99 -27.90 4.98 -20.40
C GLN A 99 -28.63 6.05 -21.24
N THR A 100 -28.31 7.33 -21.01
CA THR A 100 -28.97 8.50 -21.54
C THR A 100 -28.01 9.25 -22.46
N GLY A 101 -27.88 8.78 -23.70
CA GLY A 101 -27.24 9.50 -24.80
C GLY A 101 -26.08 8.75 -25.48
N ALA A 102 -25.68 9.25 -26.65
CA ALA A 102 -24.45 8.81 -27.32
C ALA A 102 -23.24 9.23 -26.48
N SER A 103 -22.26 8.33 -26.32
CA SER A 103 -21.02 8.66 -25.60
C SER A 103 -20.37 9.90 -26.24
N PRO A 104 -19.94 10.89 -25.44
CA PRO A 104 -19.22 12.05 -25.94
C PRO A 104 -17.79 11.70 -26.40
N PHE A 105 -17.36 10.45 -26.24
CA PHE A 105 -16.02 9.99 -26.56
C PHE A 105 -16.03 8.94 -27.68
N VAL A 106 -14.90 8.84 -28.37
CA VAL A 106 -14.64 7.81 -29.41
C VAL A 106 -14.41 6.43 -28.76
N ILE A 107 -14.04 6.42 -27.49
CA ILE A 107 -13.73 5.22 -26.71
C ILE A 107 -14.96 4.81 -25.90
N ASP A 108 -15.17 3.49 -25.77
CA ASP A 108 -16.23 2.91 -24.96
C ASP A 108 -16.23 3.43 -23.50
N ASP A 109 -17.40 3.81 -22.99
CA ASP A 109 -17.58 4.34 -21.64
C ASP A 109 -17.07 3.39 -20.56
N GLY A 110 -17.22 2.08 -20.77
CA GLY A 110 -16.72 1.05 -19.85
C GLY A 110 -15.20 1.04 -19.77
N LEU A 111 -14.51 1.24 -20.90
CA LEU A 111 -13.05 1.35 -20.92
C LEU A 111 -12.58 2.62 -20.21
N ILE A 112 -13.26 3.75 -20.41
CA ILE A 112 -12.94 5.02 -19.72
C ILE A 112 -13.13 4.87 -18.21
N LEU A 113 -14.21 4.24 -17.77
CA LEU A 113 -14.47 3.95 -16.36
C LEU A 113 -13.42 2.98 -15.78
N ALA A 114 -13.02 1.95 -16.53
CA ALA A 114 -11.96 1.03 -16.10
C ALA A 114 -10.62 1.76 -15.90
N LEU A 115 -10.25 2.67 -16.81
CA LEU A 115 -9.08 3.53 -16.65
C LEU A 115 -9.20 4.42 -15.40
N GLY A 116 -10.39 4.96 -15.12
CA GLY A 116 -10.67 5.70 -13.89
C GLY A 116 -10.47 4.85 -12.62
N CYS A 117 -10.93 3.60 -12.62
CA CYS A 117 -10.69 2.66 -11.53
C CYS A 117 -9.19 2.37 -11.35
N CYS A 118 -8.45 2.13 -12.44
CA CYS A 118 -7.00 1.93 -12.37
C CYS A 118 -6.27 3.15 -11.82
N LEU A 119 -6.66 4.36 -12.23
CA LEU A 119 -6.08 5.60 -11.73
C LEU A 119 -6.41 5.81 -10.24
N TYR A 120 -7.63 5.48 -9.82
CA TYR A 120 -8.04 5.51 -8.41
C TYR A 120 -7.19 4.57 -7.56
N ILE A 121 -7.01 3.32 -8.01
CA ILE A 121 -6.18 2.32 -7.34
C ILE A 121 -4.73 2.78 -7.31
N GLY A 122 -4.17 3.24 -8.42
CA GLY A 122 -2.79 3.73 -8.51
C GLY A 122 -2.52 4.90 -7.56
N THR A 123 -3.45 5.84 -7.45
CA THR A 123 -3.36 6.94 -6.46
C THR A 123 -3.37 6.39 -5.04
N GLY A 124 -4.22 5.41 -4.76
CA GLY A 124 -4.25 4.73 -3.47
C GLY A 124 -2.99 3.93 -3.14
N MET A 125 -2.30 3.37 -4.13
CA MET A 125 -1.00 2.70 -3.92
C MET A 125 0.05 3.72 -3.45
N VAL A 126 0.17 4.87 -4.13
CA VAL A 126 1.11 5.93 -3.74
C VAL A 126 0.81 6.48 -2.35
N LEU A 127 -0.47 6.75 -2.05
CA LEU A 127 -0.88 7.18 -0.71
C LEU A 127 -0.66 6.09 0.33
N GLY A 128 -0.87 4.82 -0.02
CA GLY A 128 -0.65 3.68 0.87
C GLY A 128 0.81 3.56 1.33
N SER A 129 1.77 3.84 0.45
CA SER A 129 3.19 3.93 0.84
C SER A 129 3.41 4.93 1.97
N LEU A 130 2.78 6.10 1.90
CA LEU A 130 2.90 7.14 2.93
C LEU A 130 2.17 6.73 4.21
N PHE A 131 0.93 6.23 4.10
CA PHE A 131 0.14 5.81 5.26
C PHE A 131 0.85 4.71 6.03
N HIS A 132 1.30 3.66 5.34
CA HIS A 132 1.96 2.53 5.99
C HIS A 132 3.27 2.96 6.65
N ALA A 133 4.10 3.77 5.97
CA ALA A 133 5.34 4.27 6.54
C ALA A 133 5.10 5.09 7.82
N VAL A 134 4.08 5.95 7.85
CA VAL A 134 3.74 6.76 9.03
C VAL A 134 3.18 5.89 10.15
N ILE A 135 2.23 5.00 9.86
CA ILE A 135 1.62 4.12 10.88
C ILE A 135 2.69 3.20 11.48
N ALA A 136 3.52 2.56 10.66
CA ALA A 136 4.62 1.74 11.14
C ALA A 136 5.60 2.57 12.00
N ARG A 137 5.94 3.79 11.57
CA ARG A 137 6.90 4.63 12.29
C ARG A 137 6.44 5.05 13.69
N PHE A 138 5.14 5.24 13.90
CA PHE A 138 4.58 5.82 15.14
C PHE A 138 3.69 4.86 15.95
N ALA A 139 3.21 3.78 15.34
CA ALA A 139 2.19 2.93 15.93
C ALA A 139 2.43 1.41 15.78
N GLU A 140 3.58 0.96 15.27
CA GLU A 140 3.91 -0.47 15.07
C GLU A 140 3.60 -1.33 16.32
N ASP A 141 4.13 -0.95 17.48
CA ASP A 141 3.93 -1.66 18.77
C ASP A 141 2.69 -1.19 19.57
N LYS A 142 1.77 -0.45 18.95
CA LYS A 142 0.59 0.10 19.63
C LYS A 142 -0.65 -0.75 19.36
N SER A 143 -1.67 -0.58 20.19
CA SER A 143 -2.94 -1.28 20.03
C SER A 143 -3.64 -0.90 18.72
N MET A 144 -4.52 -1.79 18.23
CA MET A 144 -5.29 -1.54 17.00
C MET A 144 -6.10 -0.23 17.07
N ALA A 145 -6.60 0.15 18.24
CA ALA A 145 -7.30 1.42 18.43
C ALA A 145 -6.40 2.63 18.11
N VAL A 146 -5.13 2.62 18.52
CA VAL A 146 -4.18 3.68 18.20
C VAL A 146 -3.86 3.71 16.70
N LYS A 147 -3.73 2.54 16.06
CA LYS A 147 -3.54 2.44 14.61
C LYS A 147 -4.74 3.02 13.84
N LEU A 148 -5.96 2.76 14.28
CA LEU A 148 -7.18 3.33 13.70
C LEU A 148 -7.27 4.85 13.90
N ILE A 149 -6.82 5.37 15.04
CA ILE A 149 -6.72 6.83 15.27
C ILE A 149 -5.77 7.45 14.24
N TRP A 150 -4.59 6.86 14.04
CA TRP A 150 -3.64 7.32 13.02
C TRP A 150 -4.23 7.22 11.60
N GLY A 151 -4.89 6.10 11.27
CA GLY A 151 -5.58 5.94 9.98
C GLY A 151 -6.65 7.01 9.75
N THR A 152 -7.43 7.34 10.78
CA THR A 152 -8.45 8.39 10.73
C THR A 152 -7.82 9.77 10.56
N ALA A 153 -6.79 10.08 11.33
CA ALA A 153 -6.09 11.36 11.27
C ALA A 153 -5.45 11.57 9.89
N LEU A 154 -4.72 10.58 9.36
CA LEU A 154 -4.11 10.63 8.04
C LEU A 154 -5.16 10.72 6.93
N GLY A 155 -6.23 9.92 7.00
CA GLY A 155 -7.35 9.98 6.06
C GLY A 155 -7.98 11.37 6.02
N THR A 156 -8.24 11.96 7.19
CA THR A 156 -8.81 13.30 7.31
C THR A 156 -7.86 14.37 6.78
N VAL A 157 -6.56 14.27 7.07
CA VAL A 157 -5.55 15.21 6.54
C VAL A 157 -5.48 15.14 5.02
N VAL A 158 -5.41 13.94 4.43
CA VAL A 158 -5.37 13.79 2.98
C VAL A 158 -6.65 14.29 2.33
N TRP A 159 -7.82 13.97 2.91
CA TRP A 159 -9.08 14.54 2.44
C TRP A 159 -9.05 16.07 2.46
N PHE A 160 -8.63 16.67 3.58
CA PHE A 160 -8.60 18.12 3.72
C PHE A 160 -7.65 18.78 2.70
N VAL A 161 -6.44 18.25 2.57
CA VAL A 161 -5.44 18.74 1.62
C VAL A 161 -5.95 18.60 0.18
N ASN A 162 -6.45 17.41 -0.20
CA ASN A 162 -6.95 17.19 -1.55
C ASN A 162 -8.15 18.08 -1.86
N TYR A 163 -9.12 18.15 -0.96
CA TYR A 163 -10.39 18.84 -1.23
C TYR A 163 -10.23 20.36 -1.20
N TYR A 164 -9.57 20.90 -0.17
CA TYR A 164 -9.51 22.35 0.05
C TYR A 164 -8.23 23.02 -0.43
N LEU A 165 -7.10 22.31 -0.46
CA LEU A 165 -5.80 22.89 -0.84
C LEU A 165 -5.37 22.57 -2.26
N ILE A 166 -5.97 21.57 -2.91
CA ILE A 166 -5.63 21.17 -4.28
C ILE A 166 -6.86 21.39 -5.19
N LEU A 167 -7.92 20.61 -5.00
CA LEU A 167 -9.03 20.53 -5.95
C LEU A 167 -9.92 21.77 -5.97
N SER A 168 -9.99 22.53 -4.88
CA SER A 168 -10.81 23.75 -4.76
C SER A 168 -10.46 24.83 -5.80
N TRP A 169 -9.20 24.90 -6.24
CA TRP A 169 -8.72 25.89 -7.20
C TRP A 169 -8.08 25.25 -8.43
N LEU A 170 -7.41 24.10 -8.30
CA LEU A 170 -6.67 23.47 -9.40
C LEU A 170 -7.62 22.96 -10.48
N GLN A 171 -8.71 22.27 -10.09
CA GLN A 171 -9.68 21.75 -11.06
C GLN A 171 -10.35 22.89 -11.85
N PRO A 172 -10.92 23.94 -11.20
CA PRO A 172 -11.47 25.08 -11.94
C PRO A 172 -10.45 25.75 -12.87
N SER A 173 -9.20 25.87 -12.44
CA SER A 173 -8.16 26.56 -13.22
C SER A 173 -7.70 25.77 -14.44
N MET A 174 -7.67 24.44 -14.36
CA MET A 174 -7.18 23.59 -15.46
C MET A 174 -8.29 23.13 -16.41
N PHE A 175 -9.48 22.83 -15.89
CA PHE A 175 -10.53 22.13 -16.64
C PHE A 175 -11.90 22.82 -16.55
N GLY A 176 -11.99 23.93 -15.82
CA GLY A 176 -13.25 24.57 -15.47
C GLY A 176 -14.03 23.78 -14.42
N GLY A 177 -15.17 24.35 -14.00
CA GLY A 177 -16.10 23.73 -13.05
C GLY A 177 -15.51 23.42 -11.67
N ASN A 178 -16.34 22.91 -10.78
CA ASN A 178 -15.98 22.50 -9.42
C ASN A 178 -16.62 21.17 -9.05
N TRP A 179 -16.77 20.26 -10.02
CA TRP A 179 -17.60 19.06 -9.88
C TRP A 179 -17.18 18.12 -8.75
N ILE A 180 -15.87 18.04 -8.41
CA ILE A 180 -15.41 17.20 -7.29
C ILE A 180 -15.72 17.84 -5.92
N THR A 181 -15.66 19.18 -5.85
CA THR A 181 -15.89 19.95 -4.62
C THR A 181 -17.34 20.42 -4.45
N ASP A 182 -18.17 20.25 -5.48
CA ASP A 182 -19.59 20.55 -5.46
C ASP A 182 -20.36 19.39 -4.79
N GLY A 183 -20.99 19.73 -3.66
CA GLY A 183 -21.80 18.80 -2.86
C GLY A 183 -23.00 18.21 -3.61
N LYS A 184 -23.40 18.77 -4.75
CA LYS A 184 -24.41 18.19 -5.63
C LYS A 184 -23.97 16.83 -6.21
N TYR A 185 -22.70 16.74 -6.62
CA TYR A 185 -22.15 15.54 -7.26
C TYR A 185 -21.49 14.62 -6.24
N LEU A 186 -20.69 15.19 -5.34
CA LEU A 186 -20.01 14.44 -4.30
C LEU A 186 -20.10 15.18 -2.96
N PRO A 187 -21.04 14.80 -2.08
CA PRO A 187 -21.12 15.38 -0.75
C PRO A 187 -19.79 15.23 -0.01
N TRP A 188 -19.32 16.31 0.61
CA TRP A 188 -18.01 16.35 1.29
C TRP A 188 -17.84 15.23 2.32
N TRP A 189 -18.91 14.81 2.99
CA TRP A 189 -18.88 13.77 4.00
C TRP A 189 -18.69 12.38 3.38
N VAL A 190 -19.18 12.16 2.16
CA VAL A 190 -18.90 10.93 1.39
C VAL A 190 -17.42 10.90 1.05
N ALA A 191 -16.89 12.01 0.50
CA ALA A 191 -15.47 12.12 0.22
C ALA A 191 -14.61 11.93 1.48
N LEU A 192 -15.00 12.46 2.64
CA LEU A 192 -14.29 12.21 3.90
C LEU A 192 -14.36 10.73 4.30
N ALA A 193 -15.55 10.12 4.24
CA ALA A 193 -15.74 8.73 4.61
C ALA A 193 -14.87 7.78 3.79
N THR A 194 -14.70 8.03 2.49
CA THR A 194 -13.85 7.19 1.63
C THR A 194 -12.38 7.24 2.00
N HIS A 195 -11.89 8.40 2.43
CA HIS A 195 -10.52 8.58 2.91
C HIS A 195 -10.33 7.96 4.30
N ILE A 196 -11.34 8.03 5.17
CA ILE A 196 -11.32 7.35 6.48
C ILE A 196 -11.32 5.84 6.29
N VAL A 197 -12.20 5.29 5.44
CA VAL A 197 -12.24 3.85 5.13
C VAL A 197 -10.89 3.39 4.57
N PHE A 198 -10.28 4.16 3.66
CA PHE A 198 -8.94 3.88 3.17
C PHE A 198 -7.92 3.84 4.32
N GLY A 199 -7.91 4.85 5.19
CA GLY A 199 -7.01 4.92 6.34
C GLY A 199 -7.20 3.76 7.33
N TRP A 200 -8.45 3.34 7.57
CA TRP A 200 -8.76 2.18 8.40
C TRP A 200 -8.32 0.88 7.75
N SER A 201 -8.51 0.71 6.45
CA SER A 201 -7.99 -0.46 5.72
C SER A 201 -6.47 -0.56 5.86
N MET A 202 -5.75 0.56 5.71
CA MET A 202 -4.30 0.59 5.92
C MET A 202 -3.91 0.23 7.35
N ALA A 203 -4.62 0.75 8.36
CA ALA A 203 -4.37 0.43 9.76
C ALA A 203 -4.63 -1.04 10.11
N LEU A 204 -5.71 -1.62 9.56
CA LEU A 204 -6.06 -3.03 9.76
C LEU A 204 -5.07 -3.96 9.06
N MET A 205 -4.53 -3.55 7.91
CA MET A 205 -3.61 -4.36 7.13
C MET A 205 -2.14 -4.20 7.54
N GLU A 206 -1.81 -3.17 8.33
CA GLU A 206 -0.44 -2.89 8.75
C GLU A 206 0.30 -4.08 9.38
N PRO A 207 -0.31 -4.93 10.23
CA PRO A 207 0.38 -6.08 10.81
C PRO A 207 0.88 -7.10 9.78
N PHE A 208 0.22 -7.22 8.62
CA PHE A 208 0.66 -8.10 7.53
C PHE A 208 1.90 -7.57 6.81
N GLY A 209 2.24 -6.30 7.02
CA GLY A 209 3.39 -5.62 6.46
C GLY A 209 4.52 -5.36 7.44
N ALA A 210 4.46 -5.91 8.65
CA ALA A 210 5.47 -5.68 9.67
C ALA A 210 6.80 -6.38 9.31
N TYR A 211 7.90 -5.64 9.40
CA TYR A 211 9.23 -6.20 9.13
C TYR A 211 9.66 -7.08 10.30
N VAL A 212 9.80 -8.38 10.05
CA VAL A 212 10.42 -9.31 11.00
C VAL A 212 11.85 -9.58 10.56
N PRO A 213 12.86 -9.12 11.32
CA PRO A 213 14.25 -9.41 10.98
C PRO A 213 14.50 -10.91 10.99
N TYR A 214 15.19 -11.41 9.96
CA TYR A 214 15.62 -12.80 9.92
C TYR A 214 16.55 -13.09 11.11
N LYS A 215 16.21 -14.13 11.88
CA LYS A 215 17.07 -14.69 12.92
C LYS A 215 17.79 -15.89 12.33
N ARG A 216 19.13 -15.91 12.41
CA ARG A 216 19.88 -17.07 11.92
C ARG A 216 19.57 -18.26 12.83
N PRO A 217 19.50 -19.49 12.31
CA PRO A 217 19.29 -20.69 13.13
C PRO A 217 20.37 -20.93 14.19
N THR A 218 21.52 -20.25 14.08
CA THR A 218 22.67 -20.37 14.96
C THR A 218 22.71 -19.31 16.07
N ASP A 219 21.76 -18.37 16.09
CA ASP A 219 21.66 -17.30 17.10
C ASP A 219 20.75 -17.69 18.27
#